data_AF-A0A7C4NA65-F1
#
_entry.id   AF-A0A7C4NA65-F1
#
_cell.length_a   1.000
_cell.length_b   1.000
_cell.length_c   1.000
_cell.angle_alpha   90.00
_cell.angle_beta   90.00
_cell.angle_gamma   90.00
#
_symmetry.space_group_name_H-M   'P 1'
#
loop_
_entity.id
_entity.type
_entity.pdbx_description
1 polymer ?
#
loop_
_entity_poly.entity_id
_entity_poly.type
_entity_poly.pdbx_seq_one_letter_code
_entity_poly.pdbx_strand_id
1 'polypeptide(L)'
;MKPRRILPILTGILLALTVLALTVTLTSASPDAVTIDGHTAMPDGSLPVPAGTWAWLLNPDRSVHGQSQVDTATGQFSFNGVTPGAYLVRVVPAAHRLDLSPSAVHPVHVLTTTITLPEMRLTRPSVTGTVYAPGSITLTNALVNVYAGPLLVESRPTFNGQFAIGGLPAGAYALQAEPLPDDPFWQSLPKPILLNPVVPQSATLTLRAVQIGGVAKDGPNPIEGARVHAVTIGGAHRSDVTGPQGKFALGDLPLGAPVRIVVEPPIDRGGLLPPAPFTVTTPALDLVVNFNTPDKIVRGWVKTNVGVSVTHALIEAHRVDALGRDFALSDPQGVYTLTLSPGLWSIDVKPITTTVPHNWIEP
;
A
#
# COMPACT_ATOMS: atom_id res chain seq x y z
N MET A 1 22.51 -93.63 44.82
CA MET A 1 23.04 -92.69 45.84
C MET A 1 22.87 -91.25 45.36
N LYS A 2 22.04 -90.44 46.05
CA LYS A 2 22.29 -88.98 46.23
C LYS A 2 23.58 -88.82 47.05
N PRO A 3 24.36 -87.70 47.03
CA PRO A 3 23.90 -86.31 47.22
C PRO A 3 24.75 -85.17 46.53
N ARG A 4 24.18 -83.95 46.35
CA ARG A 4 24.44 -82.62 46.98
C ARG A 4 25.71 -81.80 46.59
N ARG A 5 25.40 -80.62 45.99
CA ARG A 5 25.91 -79.22 46.10
C ARG A 5 27.26 -78.91 46.78
N ILE A 6 27.98 -77.90 46.24
CA ILE A 6 28.51 -76.67 46.90
C ILE A 6 28.87 -75.59 45.82
N LEU A 7 28.62 -74.31 46.14
CA LEU A 7 28.91 -73.03 45.43
C LEU A 7 30.34 -72.52 45.77
N PRO A 8 31.07 -71.67 45.00
CA PRO A 8 30.97 -70.17 45.05
C PRO A 8 31.41 -69.43 43.73
N ILE A 9 30.85 -68.27 43.31
CA ILE A 9 31.15 -66.82 43.58
C ILE A 9 32.10 -66.07 42.57
N LEU A 10 31.62 -64.87 42.15
CA LEU A 10 32.26 -63.59 41.71
C LEU A 10 32.56 -63.24 40.20
N THR A 11 31.75 -62.29 39.70
CA THR A 11 32.01 -61.00 39.00
C THR A 11 32.87 -60.85 37.73
N GLY A 12 32.29 -60.08 36.78
CA GLY A 12 33.01 -59.31 35.75
C GLY A 12 32.12 -58.45 34.84
N ILE A 13 31.68 -57.28 35.35
CA ILE A 13 31.41 -55.96 34.74
C ILE A 13 30.76 -55.88 33.32
N LEU A 14 29.60 -55.20 33.27
CA LEU A 14 28.89 -54.72 32.06
C LEU A 14 29.05 -53.19 31.95
N LEU A 15 29.49 -52.69 30.80
CA LEU A 15 29.64 -51.25 30.50
C LEU A 15 28.39 -50.75 29.75
N ALA A 16 27.70 -49.73 30.28
CA ALA A 16 26.58 -49.07 29.62
C ALA A 16 27.04 -47.73 29.02
N LEU A 17 26.80 -47.54 27.72
CA LEU A 17 27.05 -46.30 26.99
C LEU A 17 25.74 -45.51 26.87
N THR A 18 25.64 -44.36 27.52
CA THR A 18 24.52 -43.41 27.40
C THR A 18 24.82 -42.39 26.31
N VAL A 19 24.00 -42.36 25.26
CA VAL A 19 24.02 -41.32 24.21
C VAL A 19 23.07 -40.21 24.62
N LEU A 20 23.63 -39.01 24.84
CA LEU A 20 22.89 -37.80 25.16
C LEU A 20 22.41 -37.14 23.85
N ALA A 21 21.13 -37.28 23.52
CA ALA A 21 20.52 -36.59 22.39
C ALA A 21 20.21 -35.14 22.78
N LEU A 22 20.92 -34.18 22.18
CA LEU A 22 20.69 -32.75 22.36
C LEU A 22 19.54 -32.32 21.43
N THR A 23 18.32 -32.31 21.93
CA THR A 23 17.16 -31.72 21.25
C THR A 23 17.25 -30.19 21.30
N VAL A 24 17.69 -29.57 20.21
CA VAL A 24 17.58 -28.11 20.04
C VAL A 24 16.15 -27.80 19.62
N THR A 25 15.31 -27.39 20.57
CA THR A 25 14.01 -26.79 20.26
C THR A 25 14.25 -25.37 19.77
N LEU A 26 14.18 -25.15 18.45
CA LEU A 26 14.05 -23.83 17.87
C LEU A 26 12.65 -23.30 18.21
N THR A 27 12.52 -22.63 19.35
CA THR A 27 11.35 -21.78 19.60
C THR A 27 11.46 -20.60 18.64
N SER A 28 10.60 -20.54 17.62
CA SER A 28 10.37 -19.27 16.92
C SER A 28 9.87 -18.29 17.96
N ALA A 29 10.74 -17.38 18.41
CA ALA A 29 10.30 -16.23 19.16
C ALA A 29 9.31 -15.49 18.25
N SER A 30 8.03 -15.50 18.63
CA SER A 30 7.10 -14.52 18.08
C SER A 30 7.76 -13.16 18.31
N PRO A 31 7.92 -12.30 17.30
CA PRO A 31 8.41 -10.95 17.54
C PRO A 31 7.58 -10.38 18.68
N ASP A 32 8.23 -9.82 19.70
CA ASP A 32 7.59 -9.36 20.94
C ASP A 32 6.41 -8.46 20.57
N ALA A 33 5.22 -9.02 20.64
CA ALA A 33 3.99 -8.40 20.17
C ALA A 33 3.59 -7.35 21.22
N VAL A 34 3.85 -6.08 20.93
CA VAL A 34 3.53 -4.97 21.85
C VAL A 34 2.13 -4.43 21.57
N THR A 35 1.43 -4.03 22.63
CA THR A 35 0.19 -3.27 22.54
C THR A 35 0.46 -1.78 22.71
N ILE A 36 -0.15 -0.95 21.86
CA ILE A 36 -0.20 0.51 22.02
C ILE A 36 -1.64 0.88 22.34
N ASP A 37 -1.87 1.41 23.53
CA ASP A 37 -3.18 1.86 24.00
C ASP A 37 -3.26 3.39 23.98
N GLY A 38 -4.42 3.92 23.60
CA GLY A 38 -4.65 5.35 23.59
C GLY A 38 -6.08 5.74 23.90
N HIS A 39 -6.25 7.03 24.17
CA HIS A 39 -7.53 7.65 24.41
C HIS A 39 -7.63 8.95 23.60
N THR A 40 -8.79 9.21 23.02
CA THR A 40 -9.10 10.45 22.30
C THR A 40 -10.34 11.11 22.87
N ALA A 41 -10.41 12.42 22.69
CA ALA A 41 -11.57 13.23 23.04
C ALA A 41 -11.82 14.29 21.96
N MET A 42 -12.95 14.99 22.09
CA MET A 42 -13.25 16.20 21.33
C MET A 42 -12.21 17.30 21.60
N PRO A 43 -12.15 18.38 20.79
CA PRO A 43 -11.19 19.46 21.00
C PRO A 43 -11.26 20.11 22.40
N ASP A 44 -12.43 20.11 23.03
CA ASP A 44 -12.66 20.61 24.39
C ASP A 44 -12.41 19.55 25.49
N GLY A 45 -12.02 18.33 25.11
CA GLY A 45 -11.81 17.20 26.02
C GLY A 45 -13.08 16.40 26.34
N SER A 46 -14.22 16.72 25.70
CA SER A 46 -15.48 16.00 25.96
C SER A 46 -15.59 14.67 25.20
N LEU A 47 -16.50 13.83 25.69
CA LEU A 47 -17.02 12.61 25.08
C LEU A 47 -18.54 12.75 24.89
N PRO A 48 -19.18 11.98 24.00
CA PRO A 48 -18.60 10.97 23.11
C PRO A 48 -17.86 11.57 21.92
N VAL A 49 -16.86 10.85 21.39
CA VAL A 49 -16.28 11.19 20.09
C VAL A 49 -17.21 10.74 18.95
N PRO A 50 -17.17 11.40 17.78
CA PRO A 50 -18.03 11.03 16.64
C PRO A 50 -17.84 9.60 16.16
N ALA A 51 -18.94 9.00 15.70
CA ALA A 51 -18.89 7.76 14.94
C ALA A 51 -18.02 7.92 13.67
N GLY A 52 -17.30 6.85 13.33
CA GLY A 52 -16.34 6.87 12.22
C GLY A 52 -15.02 7.56 12.53
N THR A 53 -14.71 7.82 13.80
CA THR A 53 -13.37 8.22 14.24
C THR A 53 -12.46 7.00 14.34
N TRP A 54 -11.27 7.09 13.75
CA TRP A 54 -10.27 6.02 13.72
C TRP A 54 -8.93 6.52 14.25
N ALA A 55 -8.23 5.69 15.01
CA ALA A 55 -6.81 5.87 15.29
C ALA A 55 -5.99 5.17 14.21
N TRP A 56 -5.03 5.88 13.64
CA TRP A 56 -4.11 5.38 12.63
C TRP A 56 -2.72 5.23 13.23
N LEU A 57 -2.13 4.05 13.07
CA LEU A 57 -0.72 3.78 13.30
C LEU A 57 -0.03 3.89 11.94
N LEU A 58 0.95 4.77 11.85
CA LEU A 58 1.65 5.09 10.62
C LEU A 58 3.13 4.73 10.74
N ASN A 59 3.71 4.30 9.63
CA ASN A 59 5.16 4.18 9.49
C ASN A 59 5.80 5.60 9.46
N PRO A 60 7.13 5.73 9.62
CA PRO A 60 7.81 7.03 9.56
C PRO A 60 7.61 7.79 8.23
N ASP A 61 7.35 7.06 7.14
CA ASP A 61 7.00 7.61 5.82
C ASP A 61 5.52 8.04 5.69
N ARG A 62 4.74 7.93 6.78
CA ARG A 62 3.30 8.20 6.89
C ARG A 62 2.39 7.21 6.17
N SER A 63 2.90 6.13 5.59
CA SER A 63 2.06 5.03 5.14
C SER A 63 1.34 4.37 6.31
N VAL A 64 0.10 3.92 6.09
CA VAL A 64 -0.72 3.30 7.15
C VAL A 64 -0.15 1.92 7.47
N HIS A 65 0.29 1.75 8.71
CA HIS A 65 0.72 0.45 9.25
C HIS A 65 -0.47 -0.32 9.83
N GLY A 66 -1.38 0.38 10.50
CA GLY A 66 -2.58 -0.22 11.10
C GLY A 66 -3.63 0.83 11.44
N GLN A 67 -4.87 0.36 11.64
CA GLN A 67 -6.00 1.21 12.02
C GLN A 67 -6.77 0.54 13.16
N SER A 68 -7.26 1.36 14.09
CA SER A 68 -8.08 0.93 15.21
C SER A 68 -9.30 1.81 15.30
N GLN A 69 -10.47 1.20 15.38
CA GLN A 69 -11.71 1.95 15.54
C GLN A 69 -11.77 2.50 16.97
N VAL A 70 -12.11 3.78 17.11
CA VAL A 70 -12.27 4.38 18.42
C VAL A 70 -13.65 4.02 18.99
N ASP A 71 -13.69 3.58 20.24
CA ASP A 71 -14.92 3.48 21.01
C ASP A 71 -15.49 4.89 21.22
N THR A 72 -16.65 5.18 20.66
CA THR A 72 -17.23 6.52 20.70
C THR A 72 -17.60 6.98 22.11
N ALA A 73 -18.01 6.06 22.98
CA ALA A 73 -18.46 6.38 24.32
C ALA A 73 -17.29 6.64 25.28
N THR A 74 -16.21 5.88 25.12
CA THR A 74 -15.05 5.93 26.03
C THR A 74 -13.83 6.60 25.44
N GLY A 75 -13.79 6.87 24.14
CA GLY A 75 -12.63 7.44 23.45
C GLY A 75 -11.46 6.47 23.29
N GLN A 76 -11.59 5.21 23.69
CA GLN A 76 -10.49 4.24 23.72
C GLN A 76 -10.19 3.64 22.33
N PHE A 77 -8.92 3.36 22.08
CA PHE A 77 -8.45 2.59 20.92
C PHE A 77 -7.16 1.84 21.27
N SER A 78 -6.87 0.75 20.55
CA SER A 78 -5.63 0.00 20.74
C SER A 78 -5.11 -0.64 19.45
N PHE A 79 -3.78 -0.74 19.36
CA PHE A 79 -3.08 -1.51 18.32
C PHE A 79 -2.39 -2.69 18.99
N ASN A 80 -2.72 -3.91 18.57
CA ASN A 80 -2.13 -5.14 19.12
C ASN A 80 -1.13 -5.73 18.14
N GLY A 81 -0.10 -6.42 18.65
CA GLY A 81 0.88 -7.10 17.81
C GLY A 81 1.83 -6.16 17.07
N VAL A 82 2.05 -4.96 17.60
CA VAL A 82 2.96 -3.99 17.00
C VAL A 82 4.40 -4.45 17.26
N THR A 83 5.16 -4.62 16.19
CA THR A 83 6.59 -4.99 16.27
C THR A 83 7.43 -3.83 16.79
N PRO A 84 8.59 -4.08 17.43
CA PRO A 84 9.51 -3.02 17.82
C PRO A 84 9.91 -2.13 16.62
N GLY A 85 9.88 -0.81 16.79
CA GLY A 85 10.11 0.14 15.71
C GLY A 85 9.69 1.57 16.03
N ALA A 86 9.93 2.49 15.09
CA ALA A 86 9.46 3.87 15.18
C ALA A 86 8.16 4.03 14.39
N TYR A 87 7.15 4.62 15.03
CA TYR A 87 5.82 4.82 14.47
C TYR A 87 5.31 6.22 14.77
N LEU A 88 4.23 6.59 14.08
CA LEU A 88 3.44 7.77 14.38
C LEU A 88 2.01 7.35 14.66
N VAL A 89 1.37 7.93 15.67
CA VAL A 89 -0.05 7.73 15.94
C VAL A 89 -0.81 9.02 15.66
N ARG A 90 -2.01 8.88 15.10
CA ARG A 90 -2.90 10.01 14.86
C ARG A 90 -4.35 9.58 14.90
N VAL A 91 -5.21 10.41 15.48
CA VAL A 91 -6.65 10.16 15.51
C VAL A 91 -7.33 11.01 14.45
N VAL A 92 -8.14 10.38 13.61
CA VAL A 92 -8.72 10.95 12.40
C VAL A 92 -10.25 10.86 12.48
N PRO A 93 -10.98 11.98 12.42
CA PRO A 93 -12.44 11.95 12.38
C PRO A 93 -12.92 11.53 10.98
N ALA A 94 -14.18 11.10 10.90
CA ALA A 94 -14.81 10.75 9.63
C ALA A 94 -14.71 11.90 8.61
N ALA A 95 -14.44 11.58 7.34
CA ALA A 95 -14.16 12.57 6.30
C ALA A 95 -15.26 13.63 6.08
N HIS A 96 -16.53 13.26 6.32
CA HIS A 96 -17.68 14.15 6.19
C HIS A 96 -17.83 15.15 7.37
N ARG A 97 -17.03 15.01 8.44
CA ARG A 97 -17.02 15.93 9.58
C ARG A 97 -16.09 17.10 9.28
N LEU A 98 -16.68 18.20 8.83
CA LEU A 98 -15.95 19.43 8.49
C LEU A 98 -15.77 20.39 9.68
N ASP A 99 -16.45 20.12 10.79
CA ASP A 99 -16.33 20.83 12.06
C ASP A 99 -15.15 20.35 12.91
N LEU A 100 -14.56 19.21 12.53
CA LEU A 100 -13.45 18.57 13.22
C LEU A 100 -12.31 18.29 12.25
N SER A 101 -11.12 18.21 12.81
CA SER A 101 -9.91 17.84 12.11
C SER A 101 -9.09 16.89 12.98
N PRO A 102 -8.13 16.16 12.38
CA PRO A 102 -7.38 15.16 13.10
C PRO A 102 -6.61 15.72 14.31
N SER A 103 -6.18 14.82 15.18
CA SER A 103 -5.26 15.16 16.26
C SER A 103 -3.90 15.62 15.72
N ALA A 104 -3.10 16.23 16.60
CA ALA A 104 -1.66 16.33 16.37
C ALA A 104 -1.06 14.92 16.20
N VAL A 105 -0.03 14.82 15.36
CA VAL A 105 0.73 13.58 15.17
C VAL A 105 1.58 13.34 16.42
N HIS A 106 1.53 12.13 16.97
CA HIS A 106 2.32 11.72 18.12
C HIS A 106 3.35 10.66 17.73
N PRO A 107 4.67 10.93 17.85
CA PRO A 107 5.69 9.92 17.59
C PRO A 107 5.75 8.90 18.72
N VAL A 108 5.93 7.61 18.37
CA VAL A 108 6.00 6.49 19.32
C VAL A 108 7.19 5.61 18.95
N HIS A 109 7.99 5.27 19.95
CA HIS A 109 9.08 4.29 19.82
C HIS A 109 8.69 3.01 20.56
N VAL A 110 8.39 1.97 19.79
CA VAL A 110 7.99 0.65 20.30
C VAL A 110 9.24 -0.17 20.58
N LEU A 111 9.39 -0.57 21.84
CA LEU A 111 10.41 -1.52 22.29
C LEU A 111 9.72 -2.85 22.60
N THR A 112 9.74 -3.34 23.84
CA THR A 112 9.20 -4.65 24.23
C THR A 112 8.08 -4.58 25.27
N THR A 113 7.62 -3.38 25.63
CA THR A 113 6.58 -3.17 26.65
C THR A 113 5.40 -2.41 26.09
N THR A 114 4.21 -2.67 26.63
CA THR A 114 2.98 -1.91 26.33
C THR A 114 3.21 -0.41 26.49
N ILE A 115 2.69 0.36 25.54
CA ILE A 115 2.80 1.82 25.51
C ILE A 115 1.40 2.41 25.71
N THR A 116 1.28 3.30 26.69
CA THR A 116 0.07 4.13 26.86
C THR A 116 0.36 5.53 26.36
N LEU A 117 -0.43 5.97 25.38
CA LEU A 117 -0.31 7.30 24.78
C LEU A 117 -0.94 8.38 25.67
N PRO A 118 -0.46 9.63 25.59
CA PRO A 118 -1.20 10.75 26.15
C PRO A 118 -2.57 10.89 25.45
N GLU A 119 -3.48 11.66 26.07
CA GLU A 119 -4.77 11.95 25.46
C GLU A 119 -4.58 12.65 24.10
N MET A 120 -5.11 12.02 23.04
CA MET A 120 -4.98 12.45 21.66
C MET A 120 -6.26 13.18 21.22
N ARG A 121 -6.38 14.47 21.55
CA ARG A 121 -7.57 15.24 21.20
C ARG A 121 -7.68 15.48 19.69
N LEU A 122 -8.88 15.33 19.16
CA LEU A 122 -9.25 15.93 17.87
C LEU A 122 -9.06 17.44 17.94
N THR A 123 -8.89 18.09 16.79
CA THR A 123 -8.69 19.55 16.75
C THR A 123 -9.81 20.23 15.95
N ARG A 124 -9.98 21.54 16.16
CA ARG A 124 -10.81 22.35 15.27
C ARG A 124 -10.03 22.65 13.99
N PRO A 125 -10.69 22.67 12.81
CA PRO A 125 -10.01 22.98 11.56
C PRO A 125 -9.36 24.37 11.63
N SER A 126 -8.07 24.43 11.31
CA SER A 126 -7.34 25.69 11.09
C SER A 126 -7.55 26.21 9.66
N VAL A 127 -7.90 25.32 8.73
CA VAL A 127 -8.30 25.69 7.37
C VAL A 127 -9.56 24.94 6.99
N THR A 128 -10.55 25.66 6.49
CA THR A 128 -11.67 25.09 5.75
C THR A 128 -11.59 25.54 4.31
N GLY A 129 -12.25 24.82 3.41
CA GLY A 129 -12.15 25.20 2.01
C GLY A 129 -13.03 24.42 1.07
N THR A 130 -12.93 24.82 -0.20
CA THR A 130 -13.66 24.24 -1.31
C THR A 130 -12.74 23.93 -2.49
N VAL A 131 -13.08 22.87 -3.21
CA VAL A 131 -12.45 22.46 -4.46
C VAL A 131 -13.46 22.57 -5.60
N TYR A 132 -13.10 23.32 -6.64
CA TYR A 132 -13.92 23.50 -7.84
C TYR A 132 -13.37 22.72 -9.03
N ALA A 133 -14.28 22.26 -9.88
CA ALA A 133 -13.93 21.75 -11.20
C ALA A 133 -13.35 22.88 -12.09
N PRO A 134 -12.58 22.53 -13.14
CA PRO A 134 -11.92 23.53 -13.99
C PRO A 134 -12.93 24.47 -14.66
N GLY A 135 -12.70 25.79 -14.53
CA GLY A 135 -13.49 26.81 -15.22
C GLY A 135 -14.95 26.94 -14.77
N SER A 136 -15.34 26.34 -13.63
CA SER A 136 -16.71 26.39 -13.12
C SER A 136 -16.77 26.72 -11.63
N ILE A 137 -18.00 26.93 -11.15
CA ILE A 137 -18.31 27.03 -9.71
C ILE A 137 -18.82 25.70 -9.15
N THR A 138 -18.71 24.61 -9.92
CA THR A 138 -19.16 23.29 -9.49
C THR A 138 -18.16 22.73 -8.51
N LEU A 139 -18.62 22.44 -7.29
CA LEU A 139 -17.84 21.73 -6.29
C LEU A 139 -17.59 20.31 -6.77
N THR A 140 -16.34 19.84 -6.64
CA THR A 140 -15.93 18.51 -7.06
C THR A 140 -15.15 17.82 -5.96
N ASN A 141 -15.28 16.50 -5.88
CA ASN A 141 -14.48 15.75 -4.94
C ASN A 141 -13.03 15.61 -5.44
N ALA A 142 -12.09 15.61 -4.51
CA ALA A 142 -10.65 15.55 -4.73
C ALA A 142 -9.95 15.08 -3.44
N LEU A 143 -8.66 14.77 -3.53
CA LEU A 143 -7.76 14.71 -2.38
C LEU A 143 -7.08 16.07 -2.21
N VAL A 144 -7.14 16.66 -1.03
CA VAL A 144 -6.41 17.88 -0.69
C VAL A 144 -5.13 17.50 0.03
N ASN A 145 -4.01 17.68 -0.65
CA ASN A 145 -2.67 17.44 -0.16
C ASN A 145 -2.11 18.73 0.47
N VAL A 146 -1.44 18.60 1.60
CA VAL A 146 -0.75 19.69 2.30
C VAL A 146 0.74 19.40 2.34
N TYR A 147 1.53 20.33 1.83
CA TYR A 147 2.98 20.22 1.75
C TYR A 147 3.68 21.20 2.70
N ALA A 148 4.69 20.73 3.42
CA ALA A 148 5.67 21.54 4.13
C ALA A 148 6.97 21.54 3.32
N GLY A 149 7.17 22.56 2.47
CA GLY A 149 8.20 22.50 1.43
C GLY A 149 7.89 21.37 0.43
N PRO A 150 8.83 20.45 0.14
CA PRO A 150 8.58 19.31 -0.75
C PRO A 150 7.87 18.14 -0.06
N LEU A 151 7.71 18.16 1.27
CA LEU A 151 7.23 17.03 2.05
C LEU A 151 5.69 17.05 2.15
N LEU A 152 5.04 15.97 1.70
CA LEU A 152 3.62 15.74 1.98
C LEU A 152 3.44 15.45 3.48
N VAL A 153 2.70 16.30 4.18
CA VAL A 153 2.46 16.18 5.62
C VAL A 153 1.02 15.79 5.96
N GLU A 154 0.09 16.02 5.05
CA GLU A 154 -1.32 15.69 5.23
C GLU A 154 -1.99 15.44 3.87
N SER A 155 -2.94 14.51 3.82
CA SER A 155 -3.86 14.34 2.70
C SER A 155 -5.27 14.11 3.22
N ARG A 156 -6.24 14.84 2.70
CA ARG A 156 -7.65 14.77 3.13
C ARG A 156 -8.59 14.69 1.95
N PRO A 157 -9.48 13.68 1.89
CA PRO A 157 -10.55 13.69 0.90
C PRO A 157 -11.49 14.85 1.19
N THR A 158 -11.97 15.48 0.12
CA THR A 158 -13.10 16.39 0.21
C THR A 158 -14.40 15.60 0.35
N PHE A 159 -15.41 16.22 0.96
CA PHE A 159 -16.79 15.73 0.94
C PHE A 159 -17.69 16.80 0.30
N ASN A 160 -18.35 16.48 -0.81
CA ASN A 160 -19.08 17.45 -1.64
C ASN A 160 -18.21 18.65 -2.05
N GLY A 161 -16.95 18.38 -2.37
CA GLY A 161 -15.94 19.39 -2.68
C GLY A 161 -15.53 20.31 -1.54
N GLN A 162 -15.93 20.02 -0.30
CA GLN A 162 -15.49 20.76 0.89
C GLN A 162 -14.42 19.99 1.66
N PHE A 163 -13.49 20.69 2.28
CA PHE A 163 -12.44 20.07 3.10
C PHE A 163 -12.18 20.85 4.39
N ALA A 164 -11.60 20.15 5.36
CA ALA A 164 -11.15 20.68 6.63
C ALA A 164 -9.76 20.12 6.97
N ILE A 165 -8.81 21.01 7.24
CA ILE A 165 -7.44 20.71 7.66
C ILE A 165 -7.24 21.24 9.08
N GLY A 166 -6.55 20.47 9.92
CA GLY A 166 -6.12 20.88 11.25
C GLY A 166 -5.17 19.85 11.85
N GLY A 167 -4.84 20.03 13.13
CA GLY A 167 -3.84 19.20 13.82
C GLY A 167 -2.40 19.43 13.32
N LEU A 168 -2.16 20.48 12.54
CA LEU A 168 -0.85 20.88 12.05
C LEU A 168 -0.30 22.06 12.88
N PRO A 169 1.02 22.10 13.15
CA PRO A 169 1.66 23.25 13.77
C PRO A 169 1.50 24.54 12.95
N ALA A 170 1.72 25.68 13.59
CA ALA A 170 1.84 26.95 12.88
C ALA A 170 3.05 26.92 11.94
N GLY A 171 2.90 27.45 10.72
CA GLY A 171 3.97 27.39 9.73
C GLY A 171 3.51 27.69 8.31
N ALA A 172 4.46 27.72 7.37
CA ALA A 172 4.19 27.91 5.96
C ALA A 172 3.98 26.56 5.27
N TYR A 173 2.87 26.45 4.53
CA TYR A 173 2.47 25.24 3.82
C TYR A 173 1.98 25.58 2.41
N ALA A 174 1.82 24.56 1.57
CA ALA A 174 1.11 24.67 0.30
C ALA A 174 -0.02 23.64 0.25
N LEU A 175 -1.21 24.08 -0.15
CA LEU A 175 -2.36 23.23 -0.42
C LEU A 175 -2.44 22.92 -1.90
N GLN A 176 -2.70 21.67 -2.25
CA GLN A 176 -2.92 21.26 -3.63
C GLN A 176 -4.07 20.26 -3.69
N ALA A 177 -5.03 20.49 -4.59
CA ALA A 177 -6.07 19.52 -4.87
C ALA A 177 -5.59 18.57 -5.96
N GLU A 178 -5.68 17.28 -5.69
CA GLU A 178 -5.40 16.18 -6.60
C GLU A 178 -6.75 15.52 -6.99
N PRO A 179 -7.00 15.28 -8.28
CA PRO A 179 -8.20 14.56 -8.73
C PRO A 179 -8.27 13.16 -8.12
N LEU A 180 -9.48 12.60 -8.01
CA LEU A 180 -9.62 11.19 -7.65
C LEU A 180 -9.22 10.31 -8.85
N PRO A 181 -8.88 9.02 -8.64
CA PRO A 181 -8.68 8.09 -9.74
C PRO A 181 -9.85 8.12 -10.72
N ASP A 182 -9.55 8.07 -12.03
CA ASP A 182 -10.50 8.13 -13.14
C ASP A 182 -11.24 9.46 -13.38
N ASP A 183 -10.97 10.51 -12.58
CA ASP A 183 -11.52 11.84 -12.82
C ASP A 183 -10.90 12.49 -14.09
N PRO A 184 -11.69 13.26 -14.86
CA PRO A 184 -11.23 13.92 -16.09
C PRO A 184 -10.51 15.25 -15.81
N PHE A 185 -9.84 15.37 -14.66
CA PHE A 185 -9.24 16.62 -14.19
C PHE A 185 -7.75 16.46 -13.94
N TRP A 186 -7.04 17.59 -13.94
CA TRP A 186 -5.64 17.66 -13.51
C TRP A 186 -5.54 18.36 -12.17
N GLN A 187 -4.52 18.01 -11.39
CA GLN A 187 -4.22 18.64 -10.10
C GLN A 187 -4.21 20.18 -10.18
N SER A 188 -4.61 20.85 -9.10
CA SER A 188 -4.55 22.31 -8.99
C SER A 188 -3.11 22.81 -8.96
N LEU A 189 -2.93 24.12 -9.12
CA LEU A 189 -1.69 24.77 -8.70
C LEU A 189 -1.55 24.68 -7.17
N PRO A 190 -0.32 24.56 -6.64
CA PRO A 190 -0.06 24.71 -5.22
C PRO A 190 -0.45 26.11 -4.76
N LYS A 191 -1.25 26.19 -3.68
CA LYS A 191 -1.68 27.43 -3.05
C LYS A 191 -0.95 27.61 -1.72
N PRO A 192 -0.06 28.59 -1.59
CA PRO A 192 0.63 28.84 -0.33
C PRO A 192 -0.37 29.30 0.74
N ILE A 193 -0.16 28.84 1.97
CA ILE A 193 -0.94 29.22 3.14
C ILE A 193 -0.03 29.30 4.37
N LEU A 194 -0.23 30.33 5.20
CA LEU A 194 0.46 30.48 6.48
C LEU A 194 -0.50 30.04 7.59
N LEU A 195 -0.34 28.81 8.06
CA LEU A 195 -1.19 28.26 9.11
C LEU A 195 -0.93 28.98 10.42
N ASN A 196 -2.00 29.53 10.98
CA ASN A 196 -2.08 29.95 12.37
C ASN A 196 -3.25 29.21 13.01
N PRO A 197 -3.01 28.20 13.87
CA PRO A 197 -4.08 27.36 14.42
C PRO A 197 -5.07 28.11 15.32
N VAL A 198 -4.78 29.37 15.67
CA VAL A 198 -5.67 30.22 16.47
C VAL A 198 -6.75 30.89 15.61
N VAL A 199 -6.46 31.16 14.33
CA VAL A 199 -7.36 31.90 13.44
C VAL A 199 -7.74 31.00 12.27
N PRO A 200 -8.97 30.47 12.22
CA PRO A 200 -9.44 29.70 11.08
C PRO A 200 -9.33 30.49 9.78
N GLN A 201 -8.80 29.84 8.74
CA GLN A 201 -8.64 30.40 7.41
C GLN A 201 -9.54 29.67 6.42
N SER A 202 -9.91 30.35 5.34
CA SER A 202 -10.61 29.72 4.21
C SER A 202 -9.69 29.62 2.99
N ALA A 203 -9.79 28.51 2.27
CA ALA A 203 -9.02 28.29 1.06
C ALA A 203 -9.89 27.71 -0.06
N THR A 204 -9.89 28.39 -1.21
CA THR A 204 -10.40 27.84 -2.46
C THR A 204 -9.28 27.27 -3.30
N LEU A 205 -9.50 26.07 -3.84
CA LEU A 205 -8.67 25.39 -4.83
C LEU A 205 -9.51 25.11 -6.09
N THR A 206 -8.85 25.09 -7.25
CA THR A 206 -9.50 24.80 -8.52
C THR A 206 -8.66 23.79 -9.27
N LEU A 207 -9.22 22.62 -9.57
CA LEU A 207 -8.59 21.64 -10.45
C LEU A 207 -8.41 22.25 -11.84
N ARG A 208 -7.46 21.73 -12.62
CA ARG A 208 -7.15 22.23 -13.95
C ARG A 208 -7.71 21.31 -15.03
N ALA A 209 -7.94 21.87 -16.21
CA ALA A 209 -8.39 21.10 -17.35
C ALA A 209 -7.29 20.13 -17.80
N VAL A 210 -7.71 18.93 -18.16
CA VAL A 210 -6.83 17.93 -18.81
C VAL A 210 -6.51 18.39 -20.21
N GLN A 211 -5.28 18.12 -20.64
CA GLN A 211 -4.82 18.39 -22.00
C GLN A 211 -4.52 17.10 -22.74
N ILE A 212 -4.13 16.03 -22.05
CA ILE A 212 -4.06 14.70 -22.64
C ILE A 212 -4.81 13.75 -21.71
N GLY A 213 -5.87 13.12 -22.20
CA GLY A 213 -6.69 12.21 -21.42
C GLY A 213 -7.12 11.02 -22.25
N GLY A 214 -7.38 9.90 -21.59
CA GLY A 214 -7.72 8.67 -22.30
C GLY A 214 -7.93 7.47 -21.42
N VAL A 215 -7.92 6.29 -22.03
CA VAL A 215 -8.01 4.98 -21.37
C VAL A 215 -6.88 4.07 -21.83
N ALA A 216 -6.31 3.34 -20.89
CA ALA A 216 -5.41 2.22 -21.13
C ALA A 216 -6.16 0.89 -20.98
N LYS A 217 -6.01 0.00 -21.95
CA LYS A 217 -6.72 -1.29 -21.97
C LYS A 217 -5.93 -2.41 -22.64
N ASP A 218 -6.26 -3.64 -22.29
CA ASP A 218 -5.90 -4.86 -23.02
C ASP A 218 -7.19 -5.49 -23.58
N GLY A 219 -7.39 -5.39 -24.90
CA GLY A 219 -8.66 -5.71 -25.53
C GLY A 219 -9.83 -4.88 -24.96
N PRO A 220 -10.88 -5.50 -24.40
CA PRO A 220 -11.99 -4.78 -23.75
C PRO A 220 -11.70 -4.40 -22.29
N ASN A 221 -10.62 -4.89 -21.69
CA ASN A 221 -10.39 -4.80 -20.25
C ASN A 221 -9.56 -3.56 -19.90
N PRO A 222 -10.02 -2.67 -19.01
CA PRO A 222 -9.20 -1.56 -18.54
C PRO A 222 -7.98 -2.05 -17.75
N ILE A 223 -6.90 -1.29 -17.80
CA ILE A 223 -5.68 -1.57 -17.02
C ILE A 223 -5.51 -0.50 -15.96
N GLU A 224 -5.67 -0.90 -14.70
CA GLU A 224 -5.32 -0.09 -13.53
C GLU A 224 -3.81 -0.16 -13.25
N GLY A 225 -3.23 0.94 -12.77
CA GLY A 225 -1.84 1.00 -12.32
C GLY A 225 -0.80 1.19 -13.43
N ALA A 226 -1.20 1.35 -14.69
CA ALA A 226 -0.30 1.65 -15.79
C ALA A 226 0.17 3.10 -15.69
N ARG A 227 1.45 3.36 -15.96
CA ARG A 227 1.99 4.71 -15.91
C ARG A 227 2.03 5.31 -17.31
N VAL A 228 1.34 6.43 -17.50
CA VAL A 228 1.34 7.18 -18.77
C VAL A 228 2.23 8.40 -18.61
N HIS A 229 3.20 8.55 -19.50
CA HIS A 229 4.10 9.70 -19.56
C HIS A 229 3.84 10.55 -20.79
N ALA A 230 3.84 11.85 -20.60
CA ALA A 230 3.82 12.87 -21.64
C ALA A 230 5.14 13.66 -21.60
N VAL A 231 5.91 13.63 -22.69
CA VAL A 231 7.19 14.32 -22.83
C VAL A 231 7.13 15.28 -24.02
N THR A 232 7.29 16.57 -23.77
CA THR A 232 7.36 17.59 -24.82
C THR A 232 8.77 17.68 -25.41
N ILE A 233 8.91 18.25 -26.61
CA ILE A 233 10.23 18.52 -27.23
C ILE A 233 11.09 19.45 -26.35
N GLY A 234 10.47 20.36 -25.61
CA GLY A 234 11.14 21.26 -24.66
C GLY A 234 11.53 20.61 -23.33
N GLY A 235 11.36 19.29 -23.18
CA GLY A 235 11.74 18.53 -21.98
C GLY A 235 10.74 18.58 -20.82
N ALA A 236 9.60 19.27 -20.96
CA ALA A 236 8.55 19.18 -19.95
C ALA A 236 8.00 17.74 -19.93
N HIS A 237 8.03 17.13 -18.75
CA HIS A 237 7.60 15.76 -18.48
C HIS A 237 6.46 15.76 -17.48
N ARG A 238 5.39 15.04 -17.80
CA ARG A 238 4.24 14.80 -16.92
C ARG A 238 3.93 13.32 -16.93
N SER A 239 3.39 12.83 -15.82
CA SER A 239 2.94 11.44 -15.74
C SER A 239 1.70 11.32 -14.89
N ASP A 240 0.93 10.29 -15.16
CA ASP A 240 -0.24 9.88 -14.40
C ASP A 240 -0.27 8.35 -14.30
N VAL A 241 -1.00 7.82 -13.33
CA VAL A 241 -1.22 6.40 -13.14
C VAL A 241 -2.68 6.09 -13.40
N THR A 242 -2.96 5.08 -14.21
CA THR A 242 -4.32 4.76 -14.59
C THR A 242 -5.15 4.26 -13.41
N GLY A 243 -6.37 4.76 -13.28
CA GLY A 243 -7.31 4.32 -12.25
C GLY A 243 -7.97 2.97 -12.55
N PRO A 244 -8.91 2.51 -11.70
CA PRO A 244 -9.65 1.26 -11.88
C PRO A 244 -10.36 1.11 -13.24
N GLN A 245 -10.81 2.21 -13.85
CA GLN A 245 -11.41 2.22 -15.19
C GLN A 245 -10.37 2.37 -16.31
N GLY A 246 -9.08 2.28 -15.97
CA GLY A 246 -7.96 2.46 -16.89
C GLY A 246 -7.79 3.89 -17.37
N LYS A 247 -8.49 4.87 -16.80
CA LYS A 247 -8.42 6.26 -17.26
C LYS A 247 -7.17 6.94 -16.73
N PHE A 248 -6.65 7.86 -17.53
CA PHE A 248 -5.57 8.76 -17.16
C PHE A 248 -5.87 10.18 -17.64
N ALA A 249 -5.28 11.14 -16.95
CA ALA A 249 -5.49 12.56 -17.13
C ALA A 249 -4.15 13.29 -16.94
N LEU A 250 -3.68 14.01 -17.95
CA LEU A 250 -2.42 14.76 -17.93
C LEU A 250 -2.69 16.22 -18.28
N GLY A 251 -2.18 17.14 -17.47
CA GLY A 251 -2.23 18.59 -17.71
C GLY A 251 -0.85 19.24 -17.61
N ASP A 252 -0.81 20.57 -17.64
CA ASP A 252 0.41 21.41 -17.62
C ASP A 252 1.38 21.20 -18.80
N LEU A 253 0.81 20.85 -19.93
CA LEU A 253 1.44 20.76 -21.23
C LEU A 253 1.09 22.02 -22.05
N PRO A 254 2.02 22.58 -22.84
CA PRO A 254 1.70 23.71 -23.71
C PRO A 254 0.62 23.31 -24.73
N LEU A 255 -0.37 24.17 -25.00
CA LEU A 255 -1.39 23.91 -26.02
C LEU A 255 -0.79 23.98 -27.43
N GLY A 256 -1.25 23.12 -28.33
CA GLY A 256 -0.77 23.02 -29.71
C GLY A 256 0.63 22.40 -29.85
N ALA A 257 1.24 21.93 -28.77
CA ALA A 257 2.58 21.34 -28.81
C ALA A 257 2.52 19.84 -29.11
N PRO A 258 3.47 19.30 -29.89
CA PRO A 258 3.66 17.86 -30.03
C PRO A 258 4.21 17.29 -28.72
N VAL A 259 3.60 16.21 -28.25
CA VAL A 259 3.94 15.50 -27.02
C VAL A 259 4.12 14.02 -27.34
N ARG A 260 5.28 13.49 -26.97
CA ARG A 260 5.58 12.06 -27.04
C ARG A 260 4.93 11.36 -25.85
N ILE A 261 4.10 10.36 -26.14
CA ILE A 261 3.47 9.48 -25.17
C ILE A 261 4.30 8.21 -25.05
N VAL A 262 4.63 7.87 -23.80
CA VAL A 262 5.27 6.61 -23.42
C VAL A 262 4.42 6.00 -22.32
N VAL A 263 4.13 4.71 -22.40
CA VAL A 263 3.30 4.03 -21.41
C VAL A 263 4.07 2.84 -20.86
N GLU A 264 4.02 2.67 -19.54
CA GLU A 264 4.62 1.55 -18.83
C GLU A 264 3.51 0.69 -18.23
N PRO A 265 3.60 -0.65 -18.32
CA PRO A 265 2.65 -1.54 -17.67
C PRO A 265 2.72 -1.40 -16.14
N PRO A 266 1.66 -1.80 -15.42
CA PRO A 266 1.72 -1.97 -13.98
C PRO A 266 2.87 -2.91 -13.59
N ILE A 267 3.58 -2.60 -12.50
CA ILE A 267 4.76 -3.38 -12.07
C ILE A 267 4.44 -4.84 -11.74
N ASP A 268 3.20 -5.09 -11.32
CA ASP A 268 2.63 -6.40 -10.99
C ASP A 268 2.06 -7.14 -12.20
N ARG A 269 2.07 -6.54 -13.41
CA ARG A 269 1.56 -7.15 -14.64
C ARG A 269 2.62 -7.24 -15.74
N GLY A 270 3.65 -8.05 -15.50
CA GLY A 270 4.77 -8.22 -16.43
C GLY A 270 4.43 -8.88 -17.78
N GLY A 271 3.24 -9.48 -17.90
CA GLY A 271 2.72 -10.04 -19.14
C GLY A 271 2.24 -8.99 -20.15
N LEU A 272 2.01 -7.76 -19.73
CA LEU A 272 1.51 -6.69 -20.61
C LEU A 272 2.66 -6.05 -21.40
N LEU A 273 2.54 -6.03 -22.73
CA LEU A 273 3.42 -5.25 -23.60
C LEU A 273 2.82 -3.86 -23.82
N PRO A 274 3.54 -2.78 -23.46
CA PRO A 274 3.09 -1.43 -23.78
C PRO A 274 3.12 -1.21 -25.31
N PRO A 275 2.29 -0.28 -25.83
CA PRO A 275 2.41 0.12 -27.22
C PRO A 275 3.74 0.83 -27.49
N ALA A 276 4.15 0.84 -28.76
CA ALA A 276 5.27 1.66 -29.19
C ALA A 276 5.00 3.15 -28.86
N PRO A 277 6.01 3.91 -28.40
CA PRO A 277 5.84 5.35 -28.17
C PRO A 277 5.31 6.06 -29.42
N PHE A 278 4.38 6.99 -29.23
CA PHE A 278 3.76 7.76 -30.31
C PHE A 278 3.64 9.23 -29.93
N THR A 279 3.28 10.10 -30.87
CA THR A 279 3.16 11.54 -30.64
C THR A 279 1.72 11.99 -30.84
N VAL A 280 1.26 12.89 -29.98
CA VAL A 280 -0.04 13.57 -30.10
C VAL A 280 0.15 15.09 -30.00
N THR A 281 -0.82 15.85 -30.48
CA THR A 281 -0.85 17.32 -30.30
C THR A 281 -1.84 17.67 -29.19
N THR A 282 -1.48 18.57 -28.30
CA THR A 282 -2.36 19.02 -27.21
C THR A 282 -3.43 20.02 -27.69
N PRO A 283 -4.70 19.90 -27.24
CA PRO A 283 -5.22 18.84 -26.40
C PRO A 283 -5.53 17.56 -27.21
N ALA A 284 -5.27 16.39 -26.60
CA ALA A 284 -5.65 15.08 -27.12
C ALA A 284 -6.49 14.36 -26.05
N LEU A 285 -7.80 14.55 -26.13
CA LEU A 285 -8.77 13.88 -25.26
C LEU A 285 -9.21 12.56 -25.92
N ASP A 286 -9.72 11.62 -25.11
CA ASP A 286 -10.23 10.32 -25.56
C ASP A 286 -9.18 9.39 -26.22
N LEU A 287 -7.92 9.50 -25.80
CA LEU A 287 -6.85 8.64 -26.28
C LEU A 287 -7.09 7.18 -25.86
N VAL A 288 -6.92 6.24 -26.78
CA VAL A 288 -6.98 4.81 -26.47
C VAL A 288 -5.58 4.21 -26.58
N VAL A 289 -5.04 3.81 -25.44
CA VAL A 289 -3.76 3.13 -25.32
C VAL A 289 -4.04 1.63 -25.20
N ASN A 290 -3.69 0.87 -26.23
CA ASN A 290 -3.83 -0.58 -26.20
C ASN A 290 -2.49 -1.21 -25.78
N PHE A 291 -2.52 -1.90 -24.66
CA PHE A 291 -1.53 -2.91 -24.36
C PHE A 291 -1.86 -4.18 -25.15
N ASN A 292 -0.83 -4.97 -25.41
CA ASN A 292 -1.00 -6.29 -25.97
C ASN A 292 -0.54 -7.31 -24.94
N THR A 293 -1.34 -8.36 -24.73
CA THR A 293 -0.86 -9.59 -24.08
C THR A 293 -0.37 -10.54 -25.19
N PRO A 294 0.95 -10.71 -25.37
CA PRO A 294 1.50 -11.67 -26.31
C PRO A 294 1.32 -13.10 -25.78
N ASP A 295 0.95 -14.02 -26.67
CA ASP A 295 0.73 -15.42 -26.32
C ASP A 295 2.07 -16.17 -26.14
N LYS A 296 2.83 -15.93 -25.07
CA LYS A 296 3.79 -16.94 -24.58
C LYS A 296 3.20 -17.67 -23.40
N ILE A 297 2.78 -18.90 -23.66
CA ILE A 297 2.21 -19.76 -22.64
C ILE A 297 3.31 -20.72 -22.16
N VAL A 298 3.73 -20.59 -20.91
CA VAL A 298 4.61 -21.56 -20.26
C VAL A 298 3.74 -22.53 -19.48
N ARG A 299 3.85 -23.82 -19.81
CA ARG A 299 3.14 -24.89 -19.12
C ARG A 299 4.15 -25.84 -18.50
N GLY A 300 3.84 -26.33 -17.31
CA GLY A 300 4.67 -27.32 -16.65
C GLY A 300 3.92 -28.02 -15.54
N TRP A 301 4.67 -28.80 -14.76
CA TRP A 301 4.17 -29.46 -13.57
C TRP A 301 5.13 -29.26 -12.41
N VAL A 302 4.60 -29.24 -11.18
CA VAL A 302 5.36 -29.30 -9.94
C VAL A 302 5.12 -30.66 -9.30
N LYS A 303 6.21 -31.42 -9.14
CA LYS A 303 6.19 -32.76 -8.54
C LYS A 303 7.32 -32.90 -7.52
N THR A 304 7.12 -33.74 -6.52
CA THR A 304 8.20 -34.18 -5.61
C THR A 304 9.24 -35.02 -6.36
N ASN A 305 10.40 -35.28 -5.73
CA ASN A 305 11.43 -36.19 -6.24
C ASN A 305 10.94 -37.63 -6.45
N VAL A 306 9.86 -38.04 -5.77
CA VAL A 306 9.19 -39.35 -5.94
C VAL A 306 8.00 -39.29 -6.91
N GLY A 307 7.80 -38.16 -7.59
CA GLY A 307 6.81 -38.00 -8.66
C GLY A 307 5.38 -37.67 -8.20
N VAL A 308 5.17 -37.37 -6.91
CA VAL A 308 3.86 -36.94 -6.38
C VAL A 308 3.59 -35.50 -6.80
N SER A 309 2.41 -35.23 -7.34
CA SER A 309 2.00 -33.87 -7.73
C SER A 309 1.87 -32.94 -6.53
N VAL A 310 2.33 -31.70 -6.68
CA VAL A 310 2.26 -30.67 -5.65
C VAL A 310 1.15 -29.68 -6.01
N THR A 311 0.13 -29.58 -5.18
CA THR A 311 -1.00 -28.66 -5.33
C THR A 311 -0.69 -27.33 -4.65
N HIS A 312 -1.12 -26.21 -5.24
CA HIS A 312 -0.88 -24.85 -4.74
C HIS A 312 0.60 -24.54 -4.49
N ALA A 313 1.52 -25.11 -5.25
CA ALA A 313 2.86 -24.55 -5.34
C ALA A 313 2.74 -23.18 -6.02
N LEU A 314 3.48 -22.19 -5.53
CA LEU A 314 3.55 -20.87 -6.15
C LEU A 314 4.68 -20.86 -7.17
N ILE A 315 4.32 -20.71 -8.45
CA ILE A 315 5.26 -20.51 -9.55
C ILE A 315 5.32 -19.01 -9.79
N GLU A 316 6.49 -18.41 -9.61
CA GLU A 316 6.74 -17.00 -9.91
C GLU A 316 7.65 -16.90 -11.13
N ALA A 317 7.27 -16.05 -12.08
CA ALA A 317 8.13 -15.66 -13.17
C ALA A 317 8.63 -14.25 -12.93
N HIS A 318 9.95 -14.06 -12.96
CA HIS A 318 10.59 -12.76 -12.86
C HIS A 318 11.30 -12.44 -14.16
N ARG A 319 11.03 -11.26 -14.71
CA ARG A 319 11.68 -10.84 -15.95
C ARG A 319 13.12 -10.42 -15.65
N VAL A 320 14.06 -10.95 -16.43
CA VAL A 320 15.50 -10.77 -16.24
C VAL A 320 16.03 -9.60 -17.07
N ASP A 321 15.41 -9.35 -18.23
CA ASP A 321 15.83 -8.33 -19.19
C ASP A 321 15.07 -6.99 -19.06
N ALA A 322 14.03 -6.95 -18.24
CA ALA A 322 13.23 -5.75 -17.97
C ALA A 322 12.44 -5.93 -16.66
N LEU A 323 11.66 -4.91 -16.28
CA LEU A 323 10.67 -5.06 -15.21
C LEU A 323 9.54 -5.99 -15.66
N GLY A 324 9.08 -6.83 -14.73
CA GLY A 324 7.94 -7.70 -14.94
C GLY A 324 7.92 -8.87 -13.97
N ARG A 325 6.74 -9.19 -13.47
CA ARG A 325 6.46 -10.38 -12.69
C ARG A 325 5.14 -10.98 -13.14
N ASP A 326 5.04 -12.31 -13.07
CA ASP A 326 3.79 -13.05 -13.19
C ASP A 326 3.82 -14.21 -12.19
N PHE A 327 2.66 -14.78 -11.86
CA PHE A 327 2.61 -15.97 -11.01
C PHE A 327 1.42 -16.86 -11.33
N ALA A 328 1.58 -18.14 -11.02
CA ALA A 328 0.53 -19.14 -11.11
C ALA A 328 0.58 -20.05 -9.88
N LEU A 329 -0.56 -20.64 -9.54
CA LEU A 329 -0.62 -21.76 -8.61
C LEU A 329 -0.75 -23.06 -9.38
N SER A 330 -0.05 -24.10 -8.94
CA SER A 330 -0.28 -25.44 -9.48
C SER A 330 -1.63 -26.00 -9.03
N ASP A 331 -2.29 -26.74 -9.93
CA ASP A 331 -3.55 -27.42 -9.67
C ASP A 331 -3.35 -28.75 -8.90
N PRO A 332 -4.42 -29.52 -8.59
CA PRO A 332 -4.30 -30.80 -7.91
C PRO A 332 -3.45 -31.85 -8.62
N GLN A 333 -3.27 -31.73 -9.93
CA GLN A 333 -2.40 -32.59 -10.74
C GLN A 333 -0.96 -32.03 -10.80
N GLY A 334 -0.70 -30.92 -10.11
CA GLY A 334 0.56 -30.21 -10.10
C GLY A 334 0.80 -29.36 -11.35
N VAL A 335 -0.17 -29.28 -12.27
CA VAL A 335 -0.03 -28.56 -13.53
C VAL A 335 -0.18 -27.07 -13.28
N TYR A 336 0.62 -26.27 -13.99
CA TYR A 336 0.50 -24.81 -13.99
C TYR A 336 0.55 -24.26 -15.41
N THR A 337 0.00 -23.07 -15.58
CA THR A 337 0.10 -22.28 -16.82
C THR A 337 0.43 -20.84 -16.46
N LEU A 338 1.47 -20.29 -17.06
CA LEU A 338 1.84 -18.88 -17.02
C LEU A 338 1.66 -18.26 -18.40
N THR A 339 1.25 -16.98 -18.44
CA THR A 339 1.16 -16.21 -19.68
C THR A 339 2.15 -15.06 -19.61
N LEU A 340 3.29 -15.24 -20.25
CA LEU A 340 4.44 -14.34 -20.14
C LEU A 340 4.57 -13.44 -21.38
N SER A 341 5.19 -12.27 -21.20
CA SER A 341 5.58 -11.45 -22.34
C SER A 341 6.90 -11.94 -22.98
N PRO A 342 7.21 -11.59 -24.26
CA PRO A 342 8.51 -11.81 -24.84
C PRO A 342 9.62 -11.20 -24.00
N GLY A 343 10.63 -12.00 -23.72
CA GLY A 343 11.82 -11.60 -22.98
C GLY A 343 12.48 -12.82 -22.36
N LEU A 344 13.53 -12.56 -21.60
CA LEU A 344 14.18 -13.52 -20.73
C LEU A 344 13.51 -13.49 -19.36
N TRP A 345 13.10 -14.67 -18.88
CA TRP A 345 12.43 -14.85 -17.59
C TRP A 345 13.18 -15.89 -16.76
N SER A 346 13.31 -15.65 -15.46
CA SER A 346 13.55 -16.72 -14.47
C SER A 346 12.21 -17.22 -13.97
N ILE A 347 12.15 -18.51 -13.65
CA ILE A 347 10.98 -19.13 -13.04
C ILE A 347 11.44 -19.75 -11.74
N ASP A 348 10.81 -19.34 -10.66
CA ASP A 348 11.02 -19.84 -9.31
C ASP A 348 9.76 -20.58 -8.86
N VAL A 349 9.93 -21.66 -8.10
CA VAL A 349 8.81 -22.41 -7.54
C VAL A 349 9.02 -22.50 -6.03
N LYS A 350 8.02 -22.08 -5.25
CA LYS A 350 8.11 -22.05 -3.78
C LYS A 350 6.83 -22.50 -3.09
N PRO A 351 6.94 -23.02 -1.85
CA PRO A 351 5.77 -23.34 -1.05
C PRO A 351 5.11 -22.07 -0.52
N ILE A 352 3.79 -22.15 -0.34
CA ILE A 352 2.96 -21.23 0.42
C ILE A 352 2.20 -22.01 1.49
N THR A 353 1.48 -21.31 2.37
CA THR A 353 0.76 -21.92 3.50
C THR A 353 -0.28 -22.97 3.09
N THR A 354 -0.74 -22.94 1.84
CA THR A 354 -1.75 -23.86 1.28
C THR A 354 -1.17 -24.94 0.37
N THR A 355 0.17 -25.03 0.25
CA THR A 355 0.83 -26.01 -0.61
C THR A 355 0.73 -27.43 -0.04
N VAL A 356 0.42 -28.41 -0.89
CA VAL A 356 0.26 -29.82 -0.51
C VAL A 356 1.02 -30.72 -1.50
N PRO A 357 1.89 -31.64 -1.04
CA PRO A 357 2.28 -31.87 0.35
C PRO A 357 3.15 -30.71 0.89
N HIS A 358 3.10 -30.44 2.19
CA HIS A 358 3.78 -29.30 2.82
C HIS A 358 5.32 -29.47 2.87
N ASN A 359 5.82 -30.70 2.73
CA ASN A 359 7.23 -31.08 2.81
C ASN A 359 7.81 -31.51 1.45
N TRP A 360 7.36 -30.88 0.35
CA TRP A 360 7.74 -31.29 -1.01
C TRP A 360 9.15 -30.83 -1.46
N ILE A 361 9.76 -29.91 -0.72
CA ILE A 361 11.17 -29.50 -0.87
C ILE A 361 11.93 -30.16 0.28
N GLU A 362 12.66 -31.24 0.01
CA GLU A 362 13.72 -31.68 0.92
C GLU A 362 14.97 -30.81 0.70
N PRO A 363 15.70 -30.42 1.77
CA PRO A 363 16.93 -29.65 1.67
C PRO A 363 18.06 -30.37 0.92
#